data_AF-A0A3B9ZXG5-F1
#
_entry.id   AF-A0A3B9ZXG5-F1
#
_cell.length_a   1.000
_cell.length_b   1.000
_cell.length_c   1.000
_cell.angle_alpha   90.00
_cell.angle_beta   90.00
_cell.angle_gamma   90.00
#
_symmetry.space_group_name_H-M   'P 1'
#
loop_
_entity.id
_entity.type
_entity.pdbx_description
1 polymer ?
#
loop_
_entity_poly.entity_id
_entity_poly.type
_entity_poly.pdbx_seq_one_letter_code
_entity_poly.pdbx_strand_id
1 'polypeptide(L)'
;AELPFMEYQIPLIIYNPALIHPQQISKLCSQIDVAPTLLGIMNWSYKSKFFGKDIVKMAPEEERAFISNYQKLGYIKNNQLTILSPQQKVTQYNIDPNSGEMKPEPIDQNLQNEAIIYYQSANYLYKNKLDKWDVK
;
A
#
# COMPACT_ATOMS: atom_id res chain seq x y z
N ALA A 1 17.58 11.74 -0.12
CA ALA A 1 16.58 11.81 0.96
C ALA A 1 16.16 10.39 1.35
N GLU A 2 15.97 10.13 2.64
CA GLU A 2 15.20 8.96 3.09
C GLU A 2 13.71 9.17 2.80
N LEU A 3 12.87 8.17 3.11
CA LEU A 3 11.41 8.27 2.95
C LEU A 3 10.79 8.52 4.34
N PRO A 4 10.62 9.78 4.77
CA PRO A 4 9.99 10.08 6.05
C PRO A 4 8.52 9.69 5.98
N PHE A 5 8.17 8.51 6.49
CA PHE A 5 6.87 7.89 6.23
C PHE A 5 5.68 8.72 6.73
N MET A 6 5.85 9.48 7.82
CA MET A 6 4.80 10.35 8.37
C MET A 6 4.39 11.47 7.41
N GLU A 7 5.28 11.94 6.54
CA GLU A 7 4.97 12.97 5.54
C GLU A 7 4.04 12.47 4.42
N TYR A 8 3.88 11.15 4.29
CA TYR A 8 2.98 10.52 3.31
C TYR A 8 1.59 10.23 3.88
N GLN A 9 1.38 10.45 5.18
CA GLN A 9 0.07 10.25 5.79
C GLN A 9 -0.89 11.36 5.35
N ILE A 10 -1.99 10.96 4.72
CA ILE A 10 -3.03 11.87 4.24
C ILE A 10 -4.39 11.49 4.83
N PRO A 11 -5.29 12.46 5.08
CA PRO A 11 -6.64 12.17 5.54
C PRO A 11 -7.49 11.55 4.43
N LEU A 12 -8.35 10.59 4.81
CA LEU A 12 -9.41 10.06 3.97
C LEU A 12 -10.72 10.10 4.75
N ILE A 13 -11.75 10.72 4.16
CA ILE A 13 -13.11 10.77 4.69
C ILE A 13 -14.05 10.26 3.60
N ILE A 14 -14.85 9.24 3.92
CA ILE A 14 -15.94 8.76 3.07
C ILE A 14 -17.25 9.14 3.76
N TYR A 15 -18.14 9.85 3.06
CA TYR A 15 -19.40 10.34 3.61
C TYR A 15 -20.58 9.89 2.77
N ASN A 16 -21.42 9.03 3.34
CA ASN A 16 -22.74 8.70 2.83
C ASN A 16 -23.59 8.08 3.96
N PRO A 17 -24.34 8.89 4.73
CA PRO A 17 -25.07 8.38 5.90
C PRO A 17 -26.21 7.42 5.55
N ALA A 18 -26.64 7.36 4.29
CA ALA A 18 -27.63 6.39 3.82
C ALA A 18 -27.02 5.00 3.55
N LEU A 19 -25.69 4.91 3.38
CA LEU A 19 -24.98 3.69 2.98
C LEU A 19 -24.00 3.18 4.04
N ILE A 20 -23.41 4.06 4.85
CA ILE A 20 -22.40 3.70 5.85
C ILE A 20 -22.72 4.30 7.22
N HIS A 21 -22.46 3.51 8.26
CA HIS A 21 -22.48 4.00 9.64
C HIS A 21 -21.18 4.74 9.98
N PRO A 22 -21.21 5.78 10.84
CA PRO A 22 -20.01 6.44 11.33
C PRO A 22 -19.05 5.43 11.97
N GLN A 23 -17.80 5.45 11.54
CA GLN A 23 -16.73 4.60 12.10
C GLN A 23 -15.36 5.20 11.82
N GLN A 24 -14.36 4.79 12.59
CA GLN A 24 -12.96 5.06 12.33
C GLN A 24 -12.26 3.75 11.92
N ILE A 25 -11.53 3.78 10.81
CA ILE A 25 -10.71 2.66 10.35
C ILE A 25 -9.25 3.06 10.55
N SER A 26 -8.55 2.37 11.44
CA SER A 26 -7.14 2.60 11.76
C SER A 26 -6.18 1.66 11.02
N LYS A 27 -6.69 0.90 10.04
CA LYS A 27 -5.90 -0.07 9.27
C LYS A 27 -4.90 0.66 8.37
N LEU A 28 -3.67 0.15 8.30
CA LEU A 28 -2.67 0.67 7.38
C LEU A 28 -3.06 0.36 5.93
N CYS A 29 -3.22 1.40 5.13
CA CYS A 29 -3.63 1.31 3.74
C CYS A 29 -2.93 2.35 2.85
N SER A 30 -3.13 2.21 1.54
CA SER A 30 -2.62 3.08 0.48
C SER A 30 -3.75 3.75 -0.29
N GLN A 31 -3.46 4.83 -1.02
CA GLN A 31 -4.42 5.48 -1.92
C GLN A 31 -5.02 4.52 -2.97
N ILE A 32 -4.26 3.51 -3.40
CA ILE A 32 -4.75 2.51 -4.37
C ILE A 32 -5.87 1.62 -3.80
N ASP A 33 -6.05 1.59 -2.49
CA ASP A 33 -7.09 0.80 -1.80
C ASP A 33 -8.46 1.52 -1.82
N VAL A 34 -8.49 2.81 -2.15
CA VAL A 34 -9.73 3.62 -2.16
C VAL A 34 -10.75 3.09 -3.18
N ALA A 35 -10.32 2.80 -4.41
CA ALA A 35 -11.22 2.33 -5.46
C ALA A 35 -11.94 0.99 -5.10
N PRO A 36 -11.22 -0.10 -4.74
CA PRO A 36 -11.89 -1.34 -4.33
C PRO A 36 -12.74 -1.17 -3.06
N THR A 37 -12.33 -0.29 -2.14
CA THR A 37 -13.13 0.05 -0.94
C THR A 37 -14.47 0.66 -1.30
N LEU A 38 -14.50 1.68 -2.17
CA LEU A 38 -15.76 2.33 -2.59
C LEU A 38 -16.68 1.34 -3.31
N LEU A 39 -16.15 0.50 -4.19
CA LEU A 39 -16.94 -0.53 -4.87
C LEU A 39 -17.49 -1.57 -3.89
N GLY A 40 -16.71 -1.94 -2.88
CA GLY A 40 -17.12 -2.83 -1.79
C GLY A 40 -18.25 -2.23 -0.94
N ILE A 41 -18.13 -0.96 -0.56
CA ILE A 41 -19.16 -0.22 0.18
C ILE A 41 -20.48 -0.14 -0.61
N MET A 42 -20.43 0.06 -1.92
CA MET A 42 -21.61 0.09 -2.79
C MET A 42 -22.19 -1.31 -3.08
N ASN A 43 -21.55 -2.38 -2.59
CA ASN A 43 -21.93 -3.77 -2.83
C ASN A 43 -22.02 -4.12 -4.33
N TRP A 44 -21.12 -3.57 -5.15
CA TRP A 44 -21.08 -3.85 -6.58
C TRP A 44 -20.24 -5.08 -6.89
N SER A 45 -20.68 -5.87 -7.86
CA SER A 45 -19.85 -6.91 -8.46
C SER A 45 -18.96 -6.30 -9.54
N TYR A 46 -17.67 -6.60 -9.50
CA TYR A 46 -16.69 -6.11 -10.47
C TYR A 46 -15.64 -7.17 -10.76
N LYS A 47 -15.11 -7.16 -11.99
CA LYS A 47 -13.84 -7.81 -12.29
C LYS A 47 -12.74 -6.83 -11.92
N SER A 48 -11.68 -7.32 -11.28
CA SER A 48 -10.59 -6.46 -10.81
C SER A 48 -9.25 -6.86 -11.40
N LYS A 49 -8.45 -5.84 -11.71
CA LYS A 49 -6.99 -5.92 -11.87
C LYS A 49 -6.28 -5.03 -10.84
N PHE A 50 -7.01 -4.54 -9.84
CA PHE A 50 -6.45 -3.65 -8.83
C PHE A 50 -5.44 -4.39 -7.95
N PHE A 51 -4.36 -3.69 -7.64
CA PHE A 51 -3.45 -4.08 -6.56
C PHE A 51 -4.00 -3.73 -5.19
N GLY A 52 -4.89 -2.74 -5.13
CA GLY A 52 -5.51 -2.30 -3.90
C GLY A 52 -6.54 -3.29 -3.37
N LYS A 53 -6.87 -3.17 -2.08
CA LYS A 53 -7.83 -4.00 -1.36
C LYS A 53 -8.95 -3.17 -0.74
N ASP A 54 -10.09 -3.81 -0.51
CA ASP A 54 -11.18 -3.21 0.27
C ASP A 54 -10.76 -3.13 1.76
N ILE A 55 -10.49 -1.92 2.26
CA ILE A 55 -10.01 -1.71 3.63
C ILE A 55 -11.06 -2.09 4.68
N VAL A 56 -12.35 -2.10 4.34
CA VAL A 56 -13.41 -2.49 5.28
C VAL A 56 -13.28 -3.98 5.61
N LYS A 57 -12.92 -4.80 4.60
CA LYS A 57 -12.80 -6.27 4.72
C LYS A 57 -11.39 -6.78 4.97
N MET A 58 -10.38 -5.91 4.88
CA MET A 58 -8.97 -6.23 5.06
C MET A 58 -8.70 -6.87 6.43
N ALA A 59 -8.00 -8.01 6.45
CA ALA A 59 -7.47 -8.63 7.66
C ALA A 59 -6.12 -7.99 8.07
N PRO A 60 -5.70 -8.09 9.35
CA PRO A 60 -4.47 -7.43 9.83
C PRO A 60 -3.21 -7.77 9.01
N GLU A 61 -3.07 -9.01 8.56
CA GLU A 61 -1.93 -9.48 7.76
C GLU A 61 -1.91 -8.91 6.32
N GLU A 62 -3.02 -8.33 5.88
CA GLU A 62 -3.16 -7.69 4.57
C GLU A 62 -2.84 -6.20 4.60
N GLU A 63 -2.75 -5.61 5.79
CA GLU A 63 -2.45 -4.20 6.00
C GLU A 63 -1.06 -3.84 5.48
N ARG A 64 -1.01 -2.83 4.63
CA ARG A 64 0.24 -2.35 4.02
C ARG A 64 0.08 -0.98 3.39
N ALA A 65 1.16 -0.22 3.36
CA ALA A 65 1.23 1.04 2.63
C ALA A 65 2.39 1.06 1.62
N PHE A 66 2.18 1.74 0.49
CA PHE A 66 3.23 2.06 -0.47
C PHE A 66 3.50 3.56 -0.44
N ILE A 67 4.76 3.91 -0.27
CA ILE A 67 5.25 5.30 -0.33
C ILE A 67 6.42 5.36 -1.30
N SER A 68 6.60 6.46 -2.03
CA SER A 68 7.72 6.54 -2.97
C SER A 68 8.07 7.98 -3.31
N ASN A 69 9.32 8.16 -3.75
CA ASN A 69 9.75 9.37 -4.44
C ASN A 69 10.36 8.98 -5.81
N TYR A 70 11.01 9.92 -6.49
CA TYR A 70 11.60 9.69 -7.81
C TYR A 70 12.65 8.57 -7.89
N GLN A 71 13.24 8.18 -6.76
CA GLN A 71 14.35 7.21 -6.72
C GLN A 71 14.06 5.98 -5.86
N LYS A 72 13.24 6.12 -4.82
CA LYS A 72 13.07 5.13 -3.77
C LYS A 72 11.62 4.67 -3.68
N LEU A 73 11.45 3.37 -3.48
CA LEU A 73 10.16 2.72 -3.30
C LEU A 73 10.11 2.16 -1.88
N GLY A 74 9.14 2.59 -1.10
CA GLY A 74 8.88 2.17 0.26
C GLY A 74 7.67 1.25 0.35
N TYR A 75 7.84 0.17 1.08
CA TYR A 75 6.79 -0.78 1.45
C TYR A 75 6.71 -0.85 2.96
N ILE A 76 5.54 -0.50 3.52
CA ILE A 76 5.28 -0.51 4.95
C ILE A 76 4.36 -1.67 5.29
N LYS A 77 4.78 -2.51 6.22
CA LYS A 77 3.97 -3.60 6.79
C LYS A 77 4.53 -3.99 8.16
N ASN A 78 3.65 -4.31 9.12
CA ASN A 78 4.04 -4.77 10.46
C ASN A 78 5.08 -3.86 11.16
N ASN A 79 4.86 -2.53 11.15
CA ASN A 79 5.80 -1.55 11.69
C ASN A 79 7.22 -1.61 11.09
N GLN A 80 7.37 -2.17 9.89
CA GLN A 80 8.62 -2.14 9.15
C GLN A 80 8.45 -1.40 7.83
N LEU A 81 9.42 -0.55 7.52
CA LEU A 81 9.55 0.13 6.24
C LEU A 81 10.72 -0.49 5.47
N THR A 82 10.41 -1.20 4.38
CA THR A 82 11.38 -1.68 3.41
C THR A 82 11.54 -0.68 2.29
N ILE A 83 12.76 -0.20 2.05
CA ILE A 83 13.07 0.74 0.97
C ILE A 83 13.93 0.06 -0.08
N LEU A 84 13.41 -0.02 -1.31
CA LEU A 84 14.14 -0.41 -2.50
C LEU A 84 14.71 0.85 -3.16
N SER A 85 16.02 0.85 -3.39
CA SER A 85 16.78 1.95 -3.99
C SER A 85 17.51 1.48 -5.26
N PRO A 86 18.00 2.41 -6.10
CA PRO A 86 18.81 2.08 -7.27
C PRO A 86 20.05 1.25 -6.89
N GLN A 87 20.60 0.55 -7.88
CA GLN A 87 21.72 -0.39 -7.70
C GLN A 87 21.38 -1.55 -6.74
N GLN A 88 20.13 -1.99 -6.72
CA GLN A 88 19.64 -3.15 -5.94
C GLN A 88 19.88 -2.99 -4.42
N LYS A 89 19.98 -1.75 -3.94
CA LYS A 89 20.15 -1.48 -2.51
C LYS A 89 18.82 -1.61 -1.78
N VAL A 90 18.84 -2.34 -0.67
CA VAL A 90 17.70 -2.50 0.22
C VAL A 90 18.08 -2.06 1.62
N THR A 91 17.23 -1.27 2.24
CA THR A 91 17.34 -0.85 3.64
C THR A 91 16.00 -1.07 4.32
N GLN A 92 16.03 -1.53 5.57
CA GLN A 92 14.84 -1.69 6.39
C GLN A 92 14.95 -0.90 7.68
N TYR A 93 13.79 -0.43 8.13
CA TYR A 93 13.65 0.31 9.36
C TYR A 93 12.46 -0.22 10.15
N ASN A 94 12.63 -0.39 11.46
CA ASN A 94 11.54 -0.43 12.41
C ASN A 94 10.98 0.99 12.56
N ILE A 95 9.68 1.16 12.39
CA ILE A 95 9.01 2.46 12.44
C ILE A 95 8.04 2.56 13.62
N ASP A 96 8.07 3.69 14.30
CA ASP A 96 7.09 4.04 15.33
C ASP A 96 6.13 5.12 14.79
N PRO A 97 4.86 4.78 14.50
CA PRO A 97 3.89 5.73 13.95
C PRO A 97 3.50 6.85 14.92
N ASN A 98 3.83 6.75 16.21
CA ASN A 98 3.52 7.79 17.18
C ASN A 98 4.60 8.88 17.21
N SER A 99 5.86 8.48 17.10
CA SER A 99 7.01 9.41 17.14
C SER A 99 7.54 9.80 15.77
N GLY A 100 7.23 9.03 14.72
CA GLY A 100 7.84 9.16 13.40
C GLY A 100 9.26 8.62 13.33
N GLU A 101 9.76 7.96 14.40
CA GLU A 101 11.12 7.44 14.46
C GLU A 101 11.30 6.27 13.47
N MET A 102 12.47 6.23 12.82
CA MET A 102 12.90 5.16 11.93
C MET A 102 14.24 4.59 12.43
N LYS A 103 14.22 3.36 12.96
CA LYS A 103 15.43 2.68 13.45
C LYS A 103 15.89 1.65 12.43
N PRO A 104 17.13 1.72 11.91
CA PRO A 104 17.66 0.69 11.03
C PRO A 104 17.53 -0.70 11.66
N GLU A 105 17.08 -1.67 10.87
CA GLU A 105 16.88 -3.05 11.30
C GLU A 105 17.54 -4.02 10.29
N PRO A 106 18.02 -5.21 10.72
CA PRO A 106 18.46 -6.24 9.78
C PRO A 106 17.37 -6.59 8.77
N ILE A 107 17.79 -7.00 7.58
CA ILE A 107 16.84 -7.30 6.50
C ILE A 107 16.03 -8.57 6.80
N ASP A 108 14.72 -8.41 7.01
CA ASP A 108 13.72 -9.46 6.85
C ASP A 108 13.53 -9.76 5.36
N GLN A 109 14.00 -10.95 4.98
CA GLN A 109 13.97 -11.42 3.60
C GLN A 109 12.54 -11.59 3.06
N ASN A 110 11.56 -11.91 3.90
CA ASN A 110 10.17 -12.07 3.46
C ASN A 110 9.59 -10.73 3.06
N LEU A 111 9.80 -9.69 3.87
CA LEU A 111 9.30 -8.34 3.57
C LEU A 111 10.05 -7.69 2.40
N GLN A 112 11.36 -7.97 2.27
CA GLN A 112 12.10 -7.62 1.06
C GLN A 112 11.49 -8.26 -0.19
N ASN A 113 11.23 -9.57 -0.14
CA ASN A 113 10.66 -10.31 -1.26
C ASN A 113 9.27 -9.80 -1.61
N GLU A 114 8.43 -9.51 -0.61
CA GLU A 114 7.09 -8.94 -0.82
C GLU A 114 7.16 -7.56 -1.50
N ALA A 115 8.04 -6.67 -1.02
CA ALA A 115 8.26 -5.36 -1.64
C ALA A 115 8.71 -5.48 -3.11
N ILE A 116 9.64 -6.40 -3.39
CA ILE A 116 10.11 -6.68 -4.75
C ILE A 116 8.98 -7.24 -5.62
N ILE A 117 8.19 -8.18 -5.11
CA ILE A 117 7.08 -8.81 -5.83
C ILE A 117 6.07 -7.74 -6.26
N TYR A 118 5.63 -6.86 -5.35
CA TYR A 118 4.69 -5.80 -5.69
C TYR A 118 5.21 -4.89 -6.79
N TYR A 119 6.45 -4.43 -6.69
CA TYR A 119 7.02 -3.52 -7.69
C TYR A 119 7.26 -4.21 -9.03
N GLN A 120 7.91 -5.38 -9.02
CA GLN A 120 8.27 -6.08 -10.25
C GLN A 120 7.03 -6.60 -10.97
N SER A 121 6.03 -7.10 -10.25
CA SER A 121 4.77 -7.54 -10.87
C SER A 121 4.02 -6.36 -11.49
N ALA A 122 3.90 -5.22 -10.80
CA ALA A 122 3.27 -4.02 -11.36
C ALA A 122 3.98 -3.56 -12.65
N ASN A 123 5.31 -3.45 -12.61
CA ASN A 123 6.11 -3.10 -13.79
C ASN A 123 5.98 -4.13 -14.91
N TYR A 124 5.95 -5.43 -14.59
CA TYR A 124 5.77 -6.50 -15.57
C TYR A 124 4.40 -6.42 -16.24
N LEU A 125 3.32 -6.27 -15.47
CA LEU A 125 1.97 -6.14 -16.01
C LEU A 125 1.87 -4.94 -16.94
N TYR A 126 2.40 -3.79 -16.53
CA TYR A 126 2.42 -2.57 -17.32
C TYR A 126 3.22 -2.73 -18.63
N LYS A 127 4.46 -3.21 -18.56
CA LYS A 127 5.32 -3.39 -19.74
C LYS A 127 4.74 -4.35 -20.76
N ASN A 128 4.05 -5.39 -20.28
CA ASN A 128 3.44 -6.41 -21.14
C ASN A 128 1.97 -6.09 -21.48
N LYS A 129 1.45 -4.93 -21.08
CA LYS A 129 0.06 -4.48 -21.33
C LYS A 129 -1.00 -5.46 -20.79
N LEU A 130 -0.68 -6.18 -19.72
CA LEU A 130 -1.55 -7.18 -19.08
C LEU A 130 -2.56 -6.55 -18.12
N ASP A 131 -2.41 -5.27 -17.83
CA ASP A 131 -3.29 -4.44 -17.00
C ASP A 131 -4.46 -3.80 -17.80
N LYS A 132 -4.48 -3.95 -19.13
CA LYS A 132 -5.56 -3.42 -19.99
C LYS A 132 -6.82 -4.25 -19.93
N TRP A 133 -7.99 -3.61 -19.98
CA TRP A 133 -9.25 -4.30 -20.20
C TRP A 133 -9.44 -4.56 -21.69
N ASP A 134 -9.91 -5.75 -22.05
CA ASP A 134 -10.44 -5.99 -23.38
C ASP A 134 -11.74 -5.20 -23.51
N VAL A 135 -11.66 -4.04 -24.16
CA VAL A 135 -12.85 -3.31 -24.57
C VAL A 135 -13.41 -4.07 -25.77
N LYS A 136 -14.51 -4.79 -25.56
CA LYS A 136 -15.37 -5.22 -26.67
C LYS A 136 -16.33 -4.11 -27.02
#